data_AF-A0A847XEH7-F1
#
_entry.id   AF-A0A847XEH7-F1
#
_cell.length_a   1.000
_cell.length_b   1.000
_cell.length_c   1.000
_cell.angle_alpha   90.00
_cell.angle_beta   90.00
_cell.angle_gamma   90.00
#
_symmetry.space_group_name_H-M   'P 1'
#
loop_
_entity.id
_entity.type
_entity.pdbx_description
1 polymer ?
#
loop_
_entity_poly.entity_id
_entity_poly.type
_entity_poly.pdbx_seq_one_letter_code
_entity_poly.pdbx_strand_id
1 'polypeptide(L)'
;KWNREMKDIEELNKIQEKILDNAKKYVKPGGIIIYSTCTIGNRENLDRINKFLGENREFQLIGFEDLICSKENMESSKEGYIELFPHIHRTDGFFIAKIQKNYS
;
A
#
# COMPACT_ATOMS: atom_id res chain seq x y z
N LYS A 1 10.52 -16.11 21.71
CA LYS A 1 9.22 -15.52 21.29
C LYS A 1 9.43 -14.51 20.16
N TRP A 2 10.35 -13.56 20.29
CA TRP A 2 10.77 -12.62 19.22
C TRP A 2 11.16 -13.23 17.86
N ASN A 3 11.93 -14.33 17.83
CA ASN A 3 12.32 -14.98 16.56
C ASN A 3 11.15 -15.56 15.76
N ARG A 4 10.03 -15.88 16.43
CA ARG A 4 8.84 -16.41 15.75
C ARG A 4 8.09 -15.28 15.05
N GLU A 5 7.92 -14.15 15.74
CA GLU A 5 7.28 -12.94 15.19
C GLU A 5 8.04 -12.38 13.98
N MET A 6 9.38 -12.32 14.01
CA MET A 6 10.15 -11.87 12.85
C MET A 6 9.97 -12.78 11.63
N LYS A 7 9.94 -14.09 11.85
CA LYS A 7 9.72 -15.08 10.78
C LYS A 7 8.30 -14.95 10.22
N ASP A 8 7.32 -14.75 11.09
CA ASP A 8 5.92 -14.57 10.69
C ASP A 8 5.74 -13.29 9.86
N ILE A 9 6.42 -12.19 10.21
CA ILE A 9 6.45 -10.95 9.42
C ILE A 9 7.11 -11.18 8.05
N GLU A 10 8.22 -11.91 7.99
CA GLU A 10 8.91 -12.20 6.73
C GLU A 10 8.06 -13.09 5.79
N GLU A 11 7.40 -14.12 6.35
CA GLU A 11 6.48 -14.97 5.59
C GLU A 11 5.27 -14.16 5.10
N LEU A 12 4.72 -13.29 5.93
CA LEU A 12 3.62 -12.40 5.56
C LEU A 12 4.04 -11.43 4.45
N ASN A 13 5.24 -10.85 4.54
CA ASN A 13 5.80 -9.98 3.50
C ASN A 13 5.87 -10.70 2.14
N LYS A 14 6.36 -11.95 2.12
CA LYS A 14 6.42 -12.78 0.91
C LYS A 14 5.05 -13.10 0.33
N ILE A 15 4.05 -13.35 1.17
CA ILE A 15 2.67 -13.60 0.71
C ILE A 15 2.11 -12.34 0.06
N GLN A 16 2.28 -11.19 0.69
CA GLN A 16 1.76 -9.92 0.17
C GLN A 16 2.43 -9.50 -1.13
N GLU A 17 3.74 -9.73 -1.27
CA GLU A 17 4.47 -9.54 -2.52
C GLU A 17 3.87 -10.39 -3.65
N LYS A 18 3.65 -11.70 -3.42
CA LYS A 18 3.04 -12.60 -4.40
C LYS A 18 1.62 -12.16 -4.80
N ILE A 19 0.83 -11.68 -3.85
CA ILE A 19 -0.53 -11.18 -4.13
C ILE A 19 -0.46 -9.97 -5.05
N LEU A 20 0.40 -8.99 -4.74
CA LEU A 20 0.54 -7.77 -5.53
C LEU A 20 1.09 -8.06 -6.94
N ASP A 21 2.08 -8.94 -7.04
CA ASP A 21 2.65 -9.42 -8.31
C ASP A 21 1.67 -10.22 -9.16
N ASN A 22 0.73 -10.91 -8.54
CA ASN A 22 -0.34 -11.56 -9.28
C ASN A 22 -1.38 -10.53 -9.75
N ALA A 23 -1.76 -9.59 -8.88
CA ALA A 23 -2.75 -8.56 -9.18
C ALA A 23 -2.36 -7.72 -10.40
N LYS A 24 -1.09 -7.31 -10.51
CA LYS A 24 -0.60 -6.45 -11.63
C LYS A 24 -0.90 -7.01 -13.03
N LYS A 25 -1.00 -8.34 -13.17
CA LYS A 25 -1.26 -9.02 -14.44
C LYS A 25 -2.67 -8.80 -14.98
N TYR A 26 -3.61 -8.44 -14.11
CA TYR A 26 -5.03 -8.28 -14.44
C TYR A 26 -5.43 -6.80 -14.59
N VAL A 27 -4.48 -5.87 -14.45
CA VAL A 27 -4.73 -4.43 -14.51
C VAL A 27 -4.54 -3.95 -15.94
N LYS A 28 -5.63 -3.47 -16.55
CA LYS A 28 -5.58 -2.79 -17.85
C LYS A 28 -4.85 -1.45 -17.76
N PRO A 29 -4.32 -0.90 -18.86
CA PRO A 29 -3.80 0.48 -18.88
C PRO A 29 -4.83 1.48 -18.31
N GLY A 30 -4.36 2.42 -17.47
CA GLY A 30 -5.21 3.34 -16.70
C GLY A 30 -5.92 2.72 -15.50
N GLY A 31 -5.84 1.40 -15.32
CA GLY A 31 -6.46 0.67 -14.21
C GLY A 31 -5.76 0.92 -12.87
N ILE A 32 -6.48 0.61 -11.78
CA ILE A 32 -6.06 0.92 -10.40
C ILE A 32 -6.00 -0.36 -9.58
N ILE A 33 -4.94 -0.48 -8.79
CA ILE A 33 -4.81 -1.44 -7.68
C ILE A 33 -4.97 -0.65 -6.38
N ILE A 34 -5.86 -1.11 -5.52
CA ILE A 34 -5.91 -0.68 -4.11
C ILE A 34 -5.24 -1.76 -3.28
N TYR A 35 -4.18 -1.37 -2.59
CA TYR A 35 -3.44 -2.24 -1.70
C TYR A 35 -3.68 -1.79 -0.25
N SER A 36 -4.15 -2.67 0.62
CA SER A 36 -4.47 -2.32 2.00
C SER A 36 -4.11 -3.40 3.01
N THR A 37 -3.57 -3.02 4.17
CA THR A 37 -3.19 -3.95 5.26
C THR A 37 -3.46 -3.35 6.64
N CYS A 38 -3.59 -4.21 7.65
CA CYS A 38 -3.69 -3.85 9.08
C CYS A 38 -2.63 -4.53 9.96
N THR A 39 -1.62 -5.15 9.35
CA THR A 39 -0.82 -6.19 10.03
C THR A 39 0.66 -5.86 10.19
N ILE A 40 1.19 -4.94 9.38
CA ILE A 40 2.64 -4.63 9.34
C ILE A 40 2.83 -3.13 9.55
N GLY A 41 3.97 -2.73 10.13
CA GLY A 41 4.34 -1.34 10.30
C GLY A 41 4.38 -0.56 8.98
N ASN A 42 4.02 0.72 9.07
CA ASN A 42 3.94 1.67 7.96
C ASN A 42 5.16 1.66 7.05
N ARG A 43 6.36 1.68 7.65
CA ARG A 43 7.62 1.64 6.91
C ARG A 43 7.75 0.41 6.01
N GLU A 44 7.41 -0.77 6.49
CA GLU A 44 7.52 -2.00 5.70
C GLU A 44 6.47 -2.06 4.59
N ASN A 45 5.26 -1.51 4.83
CA ASN A 45 4.25 -1.37 3.78
C ASN A 45 4.76 -0.44 2.67
N LEU A 46 5.32 0.72 3.03
CA LEU A 46 5.86 1.67 2.07
C LEU A 46 7.07 1.12 1.32
N ASP A 47 8.00 0.45 2.01
CA ASP A 47 9.15 -0.23 1.40
C ASP A 47 8.70 -1.28 0.37
N ARG A 48 7.63 -2.02 0.65
CA ARG A 48 7.04 -2.98 -0.31
C ARG A 48 6.45 -2.28 -1.53
N ILE A 49 5.73 -1.18 -1.35
CA ILE A 49 5.20 -0.40 -2.47
C ILE A 49 6.35 0.16 -3.32
N ASN A 50 7.37 0.74 -2.70
CA ASN A 50 8.53 1.26 -3.40
C ASN A 50 9.28 0.17 -4.18
N LYS A 51 9.45 -1.02 -3.59
CA LYS A 51 10.02 -2.18 -4.30
C LYS A 51 9.20 -2.54 -5.53
N PHE A 52 7.87 -2.67 -5.37
CA PHE A 52 6.97 -2.96 -6.48
C PHE A 52 7.08 -1.93 -7.61
N LEU A 53 7.11 -0.63 -7.30
CA LEU A 53 7.23 0.42 -8.30
C LEU A 53 8.61 0.42 -8.98
N GLY A 54 9.67 0.13 -8.24
CA GLY A 54 11.03 0.00 -8.78
C GLY A 54 11.15 -1.15 -9.78
N GLU A 55 10.45 -2.25 -9.54
CA GLU A 55 10.43 -3.44 -10.41
C GLU A 55 9.42 -3.31 -11.57
N ASN A 56 8.40 -2.45 -11.45
CA ASN A 56 7.30 -2.34 -12.40
C ASN A 56 7.07 -0.87 -12.80
N ARG A 57 7.93 -0.35 -13.69
CA ARG A 57 7.94 1.07 -14.13
C ARG A 57 6.68 1.54 -14.86
N GLU A 58 5.80 0.62 -15.25
CA GLU A 58 4.49 0.93 -15.82
C GLU A 58 3.44 1.29 -14.76
N PHE A 59 3.80 1.27 -13.47
CA PHE A 59 2.94 1.64 -12.37
C PHE A 59 3.47 2.88 -11.64
N GLN A 60 2.55 3.64 -11.04
CA GLN A 60 2.85 4.79 -10.21
C GLN A 60 1.86 4.90 -9.05
N LEU A 61 2.30 5.51 -7.95
CA LEU A 61 1.39 5.94 -6.89
C LEU A 61 0.60 7.16 -7.38
N ILE A 62 -0.71 7.13 -7.15
CA ILE A 62 -1.57 8.29 -7.42
C ILE A 62 -2.33 8.65 -6.15
N GLY A 63 -2.46 9.96 -5.92
CA GLY A 63 -3.09 10.46 -4.72
C GLY A 63 -4.59 10.12 -4.59
N PHE A 64 -5.08 10.36 -3.38
CA PHE A 64 -6.48 10.20 -2.99
C PHE A 64 -7.25 11.52 -2.97
N GLU A 65 -6.79 12.55 -3.67
CA GLU A 65 -7.36 13.90 -3.64
C GLU A 65 -8.85 13.91 -4.03
N ASP A 66 -9.26 13.04 -4.96
CA ASP A 66 -10.66 12.92 -5.39
C ASP A 66 -11.56 12.16 -4.41
N LEU A 67 -10.98 11.44 -3.43
CA LEU A 67 -11.69 10.49 -2.56
C LEU A 67 -11.68 10.89 -1.08
N ILE A 68 -10.73 11.72 -0.63
CA ILE A 68 -10.59 12.09 0.79
C ILE A 68 -10.86 13.58 0.99
N CYS A 69 -12.05 13.88 1.50
CA CYS A 69 -12.46 15.23 1.92
C CYS A 69 -12.00 15.61 3.35
N SER A 70 -11.36 14.72 4.11
CA SER A 70 -10.99 14.98 5.51
C SER A 70 -9.55 15.47 5.66
N LYS A 71 -9.38 16.64 6.28
CA LYS A 71 -8.09 17.31 6.51
C LYS A 71 -7.05 16.51 7.31
N GLU A 72 -7.46 15.45 8.02
CA GLU A 72 -6.58 14.69 8.93
C GLU A 72 -5.55 13.80 8.21
N ASN A 73 -5.72 13.51 6.91
CA ASN A 73 -4.84 12.62 6.14
C ASN A 73 -4.20 13.30 4.91
N MET A 74 -4.17 14.64 4.89
CA MET A 74 -3.85 15.43 3.69
C MET A 74 -2.38 15.34 3.23
N GLU A 75 -1.46 14.96 4.12
CA GLU A 75 -0.02 14.98 3.83
C GLU A 75 0.42 13.71 3.08
N SER A 76 0.10 12.51 3.59
CA SER A 76 0.38 11.23 2.91
C SER A 76 -0.54 10.97 1.71
N SER A 77 -1.77 11.48 1.73
CA SER A 77 -2.73 11.33 0.62
C SER A 77 -2.17 11.81 -0.72
N LYS A 78 -1.28 12.80 -0.73
CA LYS A 78 -0.63 13.32 -1.95
C LYS A 78 0.51 12.43 -2.45
N GLU A 79 1.07 11.62 -1.56
CA GLU A 79 2.10 10.62 -1.87
C GLU A 79 1.48 9.31 -2.40
N GLY A 80 0.15 9.23 -2.50
CA GLY A 80 -0.58 8.09 -3.04
C GLY A 80 -0.86 6.97 -2.05
N TYR A 81 -0.63 7.21 -0.75
CA TYR A 81 -1.00 6.29 0.31
C TYR A 81 -1.61 7.02 1.50
N ILE A 82 -2.35 6.29 2.33
CA ILE A 82 -2.99 6.80 3.53
C ILE A 82 -2.64 5.86 4.67
N GLU A 83 -2.41 6.46 5.82
CA GLU A 83 -2.18 5.74 7.06
C GLU A 83 -3.29 6.13 8.03
N LEU A 84 -4.13 5.18 8.36
CA LEU A 84 -5.11 5.34 9.42
C LEU A 84 -4.46 4.90 10.72
N PHE A 85 -4.46 5.77 11.73
CA PHE A 85 -3.95 5.47 13.05
C PHE A 85 -5.07 5.19 14.06
N PRO A 86 -4.94 4.16 14.92
CA PRO A 86 -5.94 3.83 15.93
C PRO A 86 -6.26 4.97 16.89
N HIS A 87 -5.22 5.70 17.28
CA HIS A 87 -5.29 6.79 18.26
C HIS A 87 -5.96 8.06 17.69
N ILE A 88 -6.12 8.16 16.37
CA ILE A 88 -6.75 9.30 15.70
C ILE A 88 -8.14 8.92 15.17
N HIS A 89 -8.29 7.72 14.59
CA HIS A 89 -9.49 7.34 13.83
C HIS A 89 -10.36 6.25 14.48
N ARG A 90 -10.02 5.77 15.69
CA ARG A 90 -10.72 4.64 16.35
C ARG A 90 -10.83 3.38 15.46
N THR A 91 -9.80 3.12 14.66
CA THR A 91 -9.68 1.92 13.81
C THR A 91 -8.53 1.03 14.28
N ASP A 92 -8.38 -0.18 13.73
CA ASP A 92 -7.25 -1.07 14.07
C ASP A 92 -5.91 -0.62 13.48
N GLY A 93 -5.88 0.51 12.77
CA GLY A 93 -4.71 1.00 12.06
C GLY A 93 -4.58 0.35 10.69
N PHE A 94 -4.53 1.15 9.63
CA PHE A 94 -4.51 0.64 8.27
C PHE A 94 -3.53 1.41 7.40
N PHE A 95 -2.84 0.68 6.53
CA PHE A 95 -2.13 1.26 5.40
C PHE A 95 -2.97 1.04 4.14
N ILE A 96 -3.13 2.06 3.30
CA ILE A 96 -3.84 1.97 2.03
C ILE A 96 -3.02 2.70 0.96
N ALA A 97 -2.65 2.05 -0.13
CA ALA A 97 -1.99 2.65 -1.27
C ALA A 97 -2.82 2.50 -2.54
N LYS A 98 -2.81 3.53 -3.39
CA LYS A 98 -3.50 3.56 -4.69
C LYS A 98 -2.47 3.62 -5.80
N ILE A 99 -2.38 2.51 -6.53
CA ILE A 99 -1.37 2.31 -7.57
C ILE A 99 -2.08 2.28 -8.92
N GLN A 100 -1.66 3.11 -9.86
CA GLN A 100 -2.22 3.14 -11.20
C GLN A 100 -1.23 2.55 -12.21
N LYS A 101 -1.75 1.75 -13.14
CA LYS A 101 -1.03 1.39 -14.36
C LYS A 101 -1.11 2.54 -15.36
N ASN A 102 0.04 2.99 -15.87
CA ASN A 102 0.12 4.08 -16.83
C ASN A 102 -0.72 3.79 -18.08
N TYR A 103 -1.23 4.85 -18.70
CA TYR A 103 -1.80 4.76 -20.04
C TYR A 103 -0.67 4.44 -21.02
N SER A 104 -0.89 3.47 -21.91
CA SER A 104 0.03 3.13 -23.01
C SER A 104 -0.12 4.10 -24.18
#